data_AF-A0A2T3FYQ1-F1
#
_entry.id   AF-A0A2T3FYQ1-F1
#
_cell.length_a   1.000
_cell.length_b   1.000
_cell.length_c   1.000
_cell.angle_alpha   90.00
_cell.angle_beta   90.00
_cell.angle_gamma   90.00
#
_symmetry.space_group_name_H-M   'P 1'
#
loop_
_entity.id
_entity.type
_entity.pdbx_description
1 polymer ?
#
loop_
_entity_poly.entity_id
_entity_poly.type
_entity_poly.pdbx_seq_one_letter_code
_entity_poly.pdbx_strand_id
1 'polypeptide(L)'
;MVPKLKEQIENKSLLNHGTWAYYGNPKKVSEIYLFWTSVDTDKVGANKQIPVIISTADGKFYISSSTTARKQKSSAYKPYIAIAPTDKGNSSQYKPYIAGNEPFNTLEDAYKAYADVVKNDYPNYKDTLPQ
;
A
#
# COMPACT_ATOMS: atom_id res chain seq x y z
N MET A 1 10.60 10.79 10.79
CA MET A 1 10.93 10.07 9.54
C MET A 1 9.92 10.41 8.43
N VAL A 2 8.61 10.36 8.68
CA VAL A 2 7.57 10.79 7.71
C VAL A 2 7.67 12.27 7.26
N PRO A 3 7.99 13.26 8.11
CA PRO A 3 8.02 14.67 7.69
C PRO A 3 9.12 14.98 6.67
N LYS A 4 10.35 14.50 6.90
CA LYS A 4 11.46 14.67 5.95
C LYS A 4 11.24 13.94 4.62
N LEU A 5 10.52 12.82 4.65
CA LEU A 5 10.16 12.09 3.43
C LEU A 5 9.17 12.91 2.59
N LYS A 6 8.20 13.58 3.22
CA LYS A 6 7.23 14.44 2.52
C LYS A 6 7.86 15.60 1.77
N GLU A 7 8.96 16.18 2.28
CA GLU A 7 9.70 17.26 1.60
C GLU A 7 10.41 16.80 0.32
N GLN A 8 10.70 15.50 0.18
CA GLN A 8 11.38 14.91 -0.98
C GLN A 8 10.41 14.26 -1.98
N ILE A 9 9.13 14.16 -1.63
CA ILE A 9 8.10 13.61 -2.50
C ILE A 9 7.68 14.70 -3.49
N GLU A 10 8.04 14.52 -4.77
CA GLU A 10 7.60 15.42 -5.84
C GLU A 10 6.08 15.56 -5.84
N ASN A 11 5.54 16.75 -6.17
CA ASN A 11 4.10 17.04 -6.13
C ASN A 11 3.24 16.03 -6.92
N LYS A 12 3.79 15.39 -7.96
CA LYS A 12 3.11 14.39 -8.81
C LYS A 12 3.27 12.94 -8.33
N SER A 13 3.90 12.71 -7.19
CA SER A 13 4.10 11.36 -6.68
C SER A 13 2.79 10.74 -6.23
N LEU A 14 2.62 9.45 -6.52
CA LEU A 14 1.53 8.65 -5.96
C LEU A 14 1.46 8.74 -4.43
N LEU A 15 2.58 8.99 -3.75
CA LEU A 15 2.60 9.12 -2.28
C LEU A 15 1.85 10.35 -1.74
N ASN A 16 1.50 11.31 -2.61
CA ASN A 16 0.60 12.42 -2.29
C ASN A 16 -0.89 12.09 -2.49
N HIS A 17 -1.19 10.91 -3.05
CA HIS A 17 -2.54 10.46 -3.35
C HIS A 17 -2.84 9.12 -2.64
N GLY A 18 -4.07 8.98 -2.12
CA GLY A 18 -4.51 7.76 -1.46
C GLY A 18 -3.77 7.46 -0.15
N THR A 19 -3.60 6.18 0.15
CA THR A 19 -2.98 5.70 1.38
C THR A 19 -1.76 4.85 1.04
N TRP A 20 -0.70 4.97 1.85
CA TRP A 20 0.46 4.10 1.75
C TRP A 20 0.95 3.66 3.12
N ALA A 21 1.66 2.54 3.15
CA ALA A 21 2.27 1.99 4.33
C ALA A 21 3.63 1.39 4.00
N TYR A 22 4.59 1.62 4.89
CA TYR A 22 5.92 1.06 4.78
C TYR A 22 6.10 -0.07 5.80
N TYR A 23 6.48 -1.23 5.30
CA TYR A 23 6.51 -2.47 6.04
C TYR A 23 7.85 -3.19 5.87
N GLY A 24 8.35 -3.79 6.94
CA GLY A 24 9.61 -4.54 6.89
C GLY A 24 10.57 -4.17 8.01
N ASN A 25 11.79 -4.68 7.90
CA ASN A 25 12.87 -4.40 8.84
C ASN A 25 13.90 -3.47 8.17
N PRO A 26 14.15 -2.26 8.69
CA PRO A 26 15.12 -1.34 8.10
C PRO A 26 16.56 -1.87 8.12
N LYS A 27 16.88 -2.86 8.97
CA LYS A 27 18.19 -3.53 8.98
C LYS A 27 18.31 -4.63 7.91
N LYS A 28 17.20 -5.00 7.27
CA LYS A 28 17.15 -6.04 6.23
C LYS A 28 16.43 -5.50 5.00
N VAL A 29 17.20 -4.86 4.12
CA VAL A 29 16.65 -4.12 2.98
C VAL A 29 15.79 -5.01 2.07
N SER A 30 16.17 -6.27 1.85
CA SER A 30 15.38 -7.22 1.04
C SER A 30 14.01 -7.60 1.63
N GLU A 31 13.73 -7.23 2.87
CA GLU A 31 12.47 -7.50 3.58
C GLU A 31 11.60 -6.24 3.70
N ILE A 32 11.89 -5.22 2.89
CA ILE A 32 11.19 -3.94 2.86
C ILE A 32 10.15 -3.95 1.73
N TYR A 33 8.94 -3.48 2.08
CA TYR A 33 7.79 -3.38 1.21
C TYR A 33 7.14 -2.00 1.39
N LEU A 34 6.81 -1.36 0.27
CA LEU A 34 5.96 -0.17 0.23
C LEU A 34 4.63 -0.57 -0.37
N PHE A 35 3.58 -0.48 0.42
CA PHE A 35 2.20 -0.69 -0.01
C PHE A 35 1.60 0.67 -0.34
N TRP A 36 0.92 0.76 -1.47
CA TRP A 36 0.19 1.95 -1.89
C TRP A 36 -1.18 1.56 -2.43
N THR A 37 -2.18 2.40 -2.19
CA THR A 37 -3.52 2.30 -2.81
C THR A 37 -4.05 3.71 -3.04
N SER A 38 -4.83 3.89 -4.10
CA SER A 38 -5.56 5.13 -4.35
C SER A 38 -6.67 5.40 -3.33
N VAL A 39 -7.08 4.37 -2.58
CA VAL A 39 -8.19 4.44 -1.61
C VAL A 39 -7.78 5.17 -0.33
N ASP A 40 -8.64 6.08 0.13
CA ASP A 40 -8.57 6.68 1.46
C ASP A 40 -9.09 5.68 2.50
N THR A 41 -8.18 5.03 3.23
CA THR A 41 -8.51 3.94 4.15
C THR A 41 -9.35 4.40 5.34
N ASP A 42 -9.19 5.65 5.78
CA ASP A 42 -9.96 6.22 6.89
C ASP A 42 -11.42 6.46 6.47
N LYS A 43 -11.66 6.82 5.21
CA LYS A 43 -13.04 6.96 4.67
C LYS A 43 -13.76 5.62 4.49
N VAL A 44 -13.06 4.59 3.98
CA VAL A 44 -13.70 3.28 3.73
C VAL A 44 -13.89 2.45 5.00
N GLY A 45 -13.05 2.67 6.02
CA GLY A 45 -13.11 1.96 7.30
C GLY A 45 -12.36 0.63 7.31
N ALA A 46 -12.37 -0.05 8.47
CA ALA A 46 -11.71 -1.33 8.69
C ALA A 46 -12.45 -2.52 8.04
N ASN A 47 -11.74 -3.64 7.85
CA ASN A 47 -12.25 -4.90 7.32
C ASN A 47 -12.82 -4.77 5.90
N LYS A 48 -12.22 -3.90 5.08
CA LYS A 48 -12.56 -3.71 3.67
C LYS A 48 -11.43 -4.23 2.80
N GLN A 49 -11.78 -5.00 1.77
CA GLN A 49 -10.81 -5.31 0.73
C GLN A 49 -10.53 -4.08 -0.12
N ILE A 50 -9.25 -3.89 -0.42
CA ILE A 50 -8.73 -2.80 -1.24
C ILE A 50 -7.66 -3.37 -2.19
N PRO A 51 -7.58 -2.87 -3.43
CA PRO A 51 -6.46 -3.18 -4.32
C PRO A 51 -5.23 -2.40 -3.84
N VAL A 52 -4.05 -2.99 -3.99
CA VAL A 52 -2.78 -2.37 -3.61
C VAL A 52 -1.71 -2.59 -4.68
N ILE A 53 -0.85 -1.58 -4.86
CA ILE A 53 0.47 -1.72 -5.48
C ILE A 53 1.47 -1.99 -4.35
N ILE A 54 2.31 -3.01 -4.52
CA ILE A 54 3.38 -3.34 -3.58
C ILE A 54 4.70 -3.19 -4.30
N SER A 55 5.54 -2.27 -3.83
CA SER A 55 6.92 -2.14 -4.27
C SER A 55 7.85 -2.88 -3.33
N THR A 56 8.77 -3.65 -3.90
CA THR A 56 9.82 -4.38 -3.18
C THR A 56 11.18 -3.71 -3.38
N ALA A 57 12.12 -3.99 -2.47
CA ALA A 57 13.43 -3.34 -2.46
C ALA A 57 14.32 -3.62 -3.70
N ASP A 58 14.01 -4.66 -4.48
CA ASP A 58 14.63 -4.98 -5.76
C ASP A 58 14.02 -4.19 -6.95
N GLY A 59 13.12 -3.23 -6.66
CA GLY A 59 12.52 -2.35 -7.67
C GLY A 59 11.37 -2.99 -8.45
N LYS A 60 10.86 -4.15 -8.03
CA LYS A 60 9.67 -4.77 -8.62
C LYS A 60 8.39 -4.21 -8.01
N PHE A 61 7.32 -4.28 -8.80
CA PHE A 61 5.98 -3.89 -8.39
C PHE A 61 5.00 -5.06 -8.57
N TYR A 62 4.06 -5.19 -7.67
CA TYR A 62 3.04 -6.25 -7.69
C TYR A 62 1.67 -5.66 -7.44
N ILE A 63 0.66 -6.18 -8.13
CA ILE A 63 -0.75 -5.87 -7.84
C ILE A 63 -1.31 -6.98 -6.97
N SER A 64 -1.98 -6.58 -5.89
CA SER A 64 -2.54 -7.52 -4.92
C SER A 64 -3.80 -6.97 -4.27
N SER A 65 -4.45 -7.78 -3.45
CA SER A 65 -5.54 -7.36 -2.58
C SER A 65 -5.08 -7.34 -1.13
N SER A 66 -5.52 -6.34 -0.37
CA SER A 66 -5.29 -6.24 1.06
C SER A 66 -6.57 -5.93 1.81
N THR A 67 -6.60 -6.26 3.10
CA THR A 67 -7.72 -5.93 3.98
C THR A 67 -7.32 -4.80 4.90
N THR A 68 -8.14 -3.75 4.96
CA THR A 68 -7.92 -2.62 5.87
C THR A 68 -8.07 -3.03 7.33
N ALA A 69 -7.24 -2.47 8.20
CA ALA A 69 -7.26 -2.80 9.62
C ALA A 69 -7.19 -1.55 10.49
N ARG A 70 -7.99 -1.51 11.57
CA ARG A 70 -7.88 -0.46 12.57
C ARG A 70 -6.56 -0.63 13.33
N LYS A 71 -5.77 0.43 13.41
CA LYS A 71 -4.53 0.48 14.18
C LYS A 71 -4.64 1.49 15.30
N GLN A 72 -4.25 1.05 16.48
CA GLN A 72 -4.08 1.89 17.65
C GLN A 72 -2.88 1.37 18.43
N LYS A 73 -1.76 2.11 18.38
CA LYS A 73 -0.50 1.70 19.01
C LYS A 73 -0.59 1.70 20.54
N SER A 74 -1.35 2.64 21.10
CA SER A 74 -1.73 2.70 22.51
C SER A 74 -2.93 3.65 22.68
N SER A 75 -3.49 3.73 23.88
CA SER A 75 -4.56 4.68 24.22
C SER A 75 -4.21 6.16 23.94
N ALA A 76 -2.91 6.49 23.89
CA ALA A 76 -2.42 7.85 23.63
C ALA A 76 -2.45 8.26 22.14
N TYR A 77 -2.61 7.32 21.20
CA TYR A 77 -2.62 7.61 19.76
C TYR A 77 -4.04 7.51 19.22
N LYS A 78 -4.43 8.48 18.38
CA LYS A 78 -5.71 8.41 17.66
C LYS A 78 -5.71 7.16 16.76
N PRO A 79 -6.78 6.35 16.80
CA PRO A 79 -6.88 5.21 15.91
C PRO A 79 -6.96 5.68 14.46
N TYR A 80 -6.33 4.95 13.56
CA TYR A 80 -6.39 5.17 12.11
C TYR A 80 -6.59 3.83 11.40
N ILE A 81 -6.99 3.86 10.13
CA ILE A 81 -7.15 2.65 9.33
C ILE A 81 -5.92 2.46 8.43
N ALA A 82 -5.23 1.33 8.59
CA ALA A 82 -4.04 0.97 7.84
C ALA A 82 -4.36 -0.02 6.71
N ILE A 83 -3.46 -0.07 5.72
CA ILE A 83 -3.42 -1.14 4.71
C ILE A 83 -2.83 -2.39 5.37
N ALA A 84 -3.49 -3.53 5.29
CA ALA A 84 -3.07 -4.80 5.88
C ALA A 84 -3.10 -4.86 7.43
N PRO A 85 -3.53 -6.01 8.00
CA PRO A 85 -3.35 -6.28 9.42
C PRO A 85 -1.88 -6.58 9.74
N THR A 86 -1.23 -5.67 10.46
CA THR A 86 0.11 -5.89 11.05
C THR A 86 0.00 -6.64 12.38
N ASP A 87 -0.29 -7.94 12.35
CA ASP A 87 -0.51 -8.71 13.59
C ASP A 87 0.73 -9.49 14.04
N LYS A 88 1.74 -9.68 13.16
CA LYS A 88 2.95 -10.44 13.50
C LYS A 88 4.20 -9.58 13.25
N GLY A 89 5.12 -9.49 14.20
CA GLY A 89 6.29 -8.60 14.10
C GLY A 89 7.36 -8.99 13.06
N ASN A 90 7.05 -9.84 12.07
CA ASN A 90 8.01 -10.37 11.09
C ASN A 90 7.61 -9.96 9.66
N SER A 91 8.56 -9.42 8.91
CA SER A 91 8.46 -9.07 7.49
C SER A 91 7.99 -10.22 6.59
N SER A 92 8.21 -11.47 7.00
CA SER A 92 7.73 -12.66 6.27
C SER A 92 6.21 -12.69 6.10
N GLN A 93 5.46 -11.96 6.93
CA GLN A 93 4.00 -11.85 6.80
C GLN A 93 3.55 -11.12 5.53
N TYR A 94 4.44 -10.38 4.86
CA TYR A 94 4.09 -9.63 3.65
C TYR A 94 4.39 -10.40 2.36
N LYS A 95 5.21 -11.46 2.43
CA LYS A 95 5.53 -12.32 1.28
C LYS A 95 4.28 -12.90 0.59
N PRO A 96 3.23 -13.33 1.31
CA PRO A 96 2.02 -13.85 0.65
C PRO A 96 1.31 -12.86 -0.27
N TYR A 97 1.47 -11.55 -0.08
CA TYR A 97 0.83 -10.57 -0.95
C TYR A 97 1.45 -10.48 -2.35
N ILE A 98 2.67 -11.00 -2.53
CA ILE A 98 3.38 -10.99 -3.81
C ILE A 98 3.65 -12.39 -4.35
N ALA A 99 3.41 -13.43 -3.54
CA ALA A 99 3.65 -14.81 -3.93
C ALA A 99 2.69 -15.24 -5.06
N GLY A 100 3.24 -15.70 -6.18
CA GLY A 100 2.46 -16.12 -7.35
C GLY A 100 1.95 -14.98 -8.23
N ASN A 101 2.23 -13.72 -7.87
CA ASN A 101 1.90 -12.57 -8.70
C ASN A 101 3.05 -12.25 -9.65
N GLU A 102 2.72 -11.97 -10.91
CA GLU A 102 3.69 -11.53 -11.91
C GLU A 102 4.19 -10.12 -11.59
N PRO A 103 5.52 -9.91 -11.53
CA PRO A 103 6.08 -8.60 -11.24
C PRO A 103 6.06 -7.66 -12.45
N PHE A 104 5.83 -6.39 -12.19
CA PHE A 104 6.07 -5.30 -13.13
C PHE A 104 7.44 -4.68 -12.87
N ASN A 105 8.13 -4.31 -13.96
CA ASN A 105 9.45 -3.67 -13.90
C ASN A 105 9.38 -2.15 -13.73
N THR A 106 8.23 -1.55 -14.02
CA THR A 106 8.03 -0.10 -13.95
C THR A 106 6.80 0.22 -13.12
N LEU A 107 6.83 1.37 -12.44
CA LEU A 107 5.66 1.88 -11.71
C LEU A 107 4.52 2.22 -12.68
N GLU A 108 4.83 2.66 -13.90
CA GLU A 108 3.81 3.03 -14.89
C GLU A 108 2.97 1.82 -15.33
N ASP A 109 3.61 0.69 -15.63
CA ASP A 109 2.90 -0.54 -16.02
C ASP A 109 2.11 -1.10 -14.85
N ALA A 110 2.69 -1.07 -13.64
CA ALA A 110 1.99 -1.45 -12.42
C ALA A 110 0.76 -0.55 -12.19
N TYR A 111 0.88 0.76 -12.39
CA TYR A 111 -0.23 1.69 -12.21
C TYR A 111 -1.35 1.47 -13.23
N LYS A 112 -1.02 1.18 -14.50
CA LYS A 112 -2.02 0.82 -15.53
C LYS A 112 -2.78 -0.45 -15.12
N ALA A 113 -2.06 -1.51 -14.76
CA ALA A 113 -2.68 -2.75 -14.29
C ALA A 113 -3.52 -2.54 -13.02
N TYR A 114 -3.03 -1.73 -12.08
CA TYR A 114 -3.77 -1.35 -10.88
C TYR A 114 -5.07 -0.60 -11.22
N ALA A 115 -5.02 0.38 -12.13
CA ALA A 115 -6.18 1.14 -12.55
C ALA A 115 -7.24 0.25 -13.22
N ASP A 116 -6.81 -0.74 -13.99
CA ASP A 116 -7.70 -1.73 -14.59
C ASP A 116 -8.35 -2.63 -13.54
N VAL A 117 -7.58 -3.12 -12.56
CA VAL A 117 -8.11 -3.88 -11.41
C VAL A 117 -9.10 -3.04 -10.60
N VAL A 118 -8.81 -1.76 -10.35
CA VAL A 118 -9.73 -0.86 -9.65
C VAL A 118 -11.03 -0.70 -10.42
N LYS A 119 -10.99 -0.51 -11.74
CA LYS A 119 -12.20 -0.31 -12.55
C LYS A 119 -13.06 -1.57 -12.66
N ASN A 120 -12.43 -2.74 -12.79
CA ASN A 120 -13.12 -4.00 -13.07
C ASN A 120 -13.52 -4.75 -11.79
N ASP A 121 -12.62 -4.86 -10.82
CA ASP A 121 -12.81 -5.71 -9.64
C ASP A 121 -13.22 -4.91 -8.40
N TYR A 122 -12.90 -3.61 -8.36
CA TYR A 122 -13.24 -2.70 -7.27
C TYR A 122 -13.98 -1.43 -7.74
N PRO A 123 -15.09 -1.56 -8.50
CA PRO A 123 -15.74 -0.42 -9.15
C PRO A 123 -16.17 0.69 -8.19
N ASN A 124 -16.37 0.38 -6.91
CA ASN A 124 -16.65 1.36 -5.85
C ASN A 124 -15.49 2.34 -5.57
N TYR A 125 -14.29 2.03 -6.06
CA TYR A 125 -13.08 2.85 -5.88
C TYR A 125 -12.59 3.48 -7.18
N LYS A 126 -13.33 3.35 -8.29
CA LYS A 126 -12.91 3.92 -9.60
C LYS A 126 -12.60 5.42 -9.55
N ASP A 127 -13.34 6.16 -8.71
CA ASP A 127 -13.23 7.61 -8.58
C ASP A 127 -12.08 8.02 -7.62
N THR A 128 -11.37 7.06 -7.02
CA THR A 128 -10.19 7.34 -6.18
C THR A 128 -8.89 7.42 -6.98
N LEU A 129 -8.90 6.99 -8.25
CA LEU A 129 -7.70 6.98 -9.10
C LEU A 129 -7.18 8.41 -9.36
N PRO A 130 -5.92 8.71 -9.02
CA PRO A 130 -5.31 9.99 -9.39
C PRO A 130 -5.16 10.13 -10.92
N GLN A 131 -5.33 11.36 -11.41
CA GLN A 131 -5.18 11.73 -12.82
C GLN A 131 -3.73 12.02 -13.19
#